data_AF-A0A3D2BS11-F1
#
_entry.id   AF-A0A3D2BS11-F1
#
_cell.length_a   1.000
_cell.length_b   1.000
_cell.length_c   1.000
_cell.angle_alpha   90.00
_cell.angle_beta   90.00
_cell.angle_gamma   90.00
#
_symmetry.space_group_name_H-M   'P 1'
#
loop_
_entity.id
_entity.type
_entity.pdbx_description
1 polymer ?
#
loop_
_entity_poly.entity_id
_entity_poly.type
_entity_poly.pdbx_seq_one_letter_code
_entity_poly.pdbx_strand_id
1 'polypeptide(L)'
;MQTIWYVLIHVSLGLIGWKIFTFTNQGVLAAFAACAGVQAWPMYEMYRLTWEKFDSMRSRRTGSVSQKKETRGYWIRIGRLYLFRSCAYALLTLFVAWLMRGA
;
A
#
# COMPACT_ATOMS: atom_id res chain seq x y z
N MET A 1 -9.30 12.93 7.86
CA MET A 1 -8.21 13.77 7.34
C MET A 1 -7.14 12.97 6.59
N GLN A 2 -6.53 11.93 7.17
CA GLN A 2 -5.44 11.18 6.52
C GLN A 2 -5.79 10.59 5.14
N THR A 3 -6.99 10.02 4.96
CA THR A 3 -7.41 9.43 3.67
C THR A 3 -7.43 10.45 2.52
N ILE A 4 -7.88 11.68 2.78
CA ILE A 4 -7.97 12.75 1.78
C ILE A 4 -6.55 13.15 1.33
N TRP A 5 -5.62 13.28 2.27
CA TRP A 5 -4.23 13.60 1.97
C TRP A 5 -3.57 12.55 1.07
N TYR A 6 -3.78 11.26 1.37
CA TYR A 6 -3.26 10.19 0.53
C TYR A 6 -3.87 10.20 -0.87
N VAL A 7 -5.19 10.42 -1.00
CA VAL A 7 -5.83 10.57 -2.32
C VAL A 7 -5.19 11.72 -3.11
N LEU A 8 -4.98 12.87 -2.49
CA LEU A 8 -4.35 14.03 -3.14
C LEU A 8 -2.93 13.72 -3.63
N ILE A 9 -2.11 13.01 -2.84
CA ILE A 9 -0.76 12.62 -3.27
C ILE A 9 -0.81 11.79 -4.56
N HIS A 10 -1.73 10.83 -4.64
CA HIS A 10 -1.84 9.93 -5.80
C HIS A 10 -2.41 10.63 -7.03
N VAL A 11 -3.35 11.55 -6.83
CA VAL A 11 -3.83 12.45 -7.90
C VAL A 11 -2.68 13.30 -8.42
N SER A 12 -1.92 13.97 -7.54
CA SER A 12 -0.75 14.78 -7.92
C SER A 12 0.32 13.97 -8.64
N LEU A 13 0.59 12.73 -8.20
CA LEU A 13 1.46 11.79 -8.91
C LEU A 13 0.96 11.51 -10.32
N GLY A 14 -0.34 11.25 -10.50
CA GLY A 14 -0.96 11.04 -11.80
C GLY A 14 -0.83 12.26 -12.72
N LEU A 15 -1.01 13.46 -12.16
CA LEU A 15 -0.86 14.73 -12.88
C LEU A 15 0.58 15.00 -13.32
N ILE A 16 1.56 14.78 -12.44
CA ILE A 16 2.98 15.04 -12.74
C ILE A 16 3.55 13.94 -13.65
N GLY A 17 3.21 12.69 -13.37
CA GLY A 17 3.73 11.51 -14.05
C GLY A 17 2.93 11.08 -15.28
N TRP A 18 2.07 11.94 -15.83
CA TRP A 18 1.11 11.57 -16.88
C TRP A 18 1.73 10.94 -18.15
N LYS A 19 2.98 11.31 -18.48
CA LYS A 19 3.74 10.74 -19.60
C LYS A 19 4.33 9.36 -19.29
N ILE A 20 4.57 9.06 -18.01
CA ILE A 20 5.24 7.83 -17.54
C ILE A 20 4.19 6.77 -17.19
N PHE A 21 3.12 7.15 -16.49
CA PHE A 21 2.07 6.27 -16.02
C PHE A 21 1.09 5.93 -17.15
N THR A 22 1.48 5.03 -18.03
CA THR A 22 0.68 4.59 -19.18
C THR A 22 0.03 3.22 -18.96
N PHE A 23 -1.06 2.91 -19.69
CA PHE A 23 -1.65 1.56 -19.73
C PHE A 23 -0.79 0.59 -20.56
N THR A 24 0.51 0.55 -20.25
CA THR A 24 1.48 -0.42 -20.78
C THR A 24 2.09 -1.17 -19.60
N ASN A 25 2.69 -2.34 -19.85
CA ASN A 25 3.32 -3.12 -18.76
C ASN A 25 4.31 -2.28 -17.94
N GLN A 26 5.15 -1.46 -18.60
CA GLN A 26 6.10 -0.60 -17.91
C GLN A 26 5.43 0.57 -17.17
N GLY A 27 4.41 1.20 -17.78
CA GLY A 27 3.68 2.31 -17.16
C GLY A 27 2.87 1.89 -15.93
N VAL A 28 2.24 0.71 -15.98
CA VAL A 28 1.51 0.12 -14.85
C VAL A 28 2.48 -0.29 -13.73
N LEU A 29 3.63 -0.89 -14.06
CA LEU A 29 4.65 -1.23 -13.07
C LEU A 29 5.24 0.03 -12.41
N ALA A 30 5.51 1.08 -13.19
CA ALA A 30 5.99 2.35 -12.66
C ALA A 30 4.94 3.01 -11.73
N ALA A 31 3.67 3.02 -12.13
CA ALA A 31 2.58 3.53 -11.31
C ALA A 31 2.43 2.72 -10.01
N PHE A 32 2.48 1.40 -10.10
CA PHE A 32 2.41 0.52 -8.94
C PHE A 32 3.60 0.71 -8.00
N ALA A 33 4.83 0.83 -8.52
CA ALA A 33 6.03 1.06 -7.72
C ALA A 33 5.98 2.40 -6.99
N ALA A 34 5.56 3.47 -7.67
CA ALA A 34 5.39 4.78 -7.06
C ALA A 34 4.32 4.77 -5.96
N CYS A 35 3.17 4.14 -6.23
CA CYS A 35 2.08 4.03 -5.26
C CYS A 35 2.46 3.15 -4.07
N ALA A 36 3.18 2.04 -4.30
CA ALA A 36 3.72 1.21 -3.23
C ALA A 36 4.66 2.02 -2.33
N GLY A 37 5.56 2.82 -2.90
CA GLY A 37 6.44 3.71 -2.14
C GLY A 37 5.66 4.67 -1.23
N VAL A 38 4.61 5.32 -1.77
CA VAL A 38 3.75 6.24 -1.00
C VAL A 38 2.97 5.49 0.09
N GLN A 39 2.48 4.28 -0.19
CA GLN A 39 1.75 3.45 0.78
C GLN A 39 2.64 2.85 1.86
N ALA A 40 3.97 2.79 1.67
CA ALA A 40 4.88 2.19 2.64
C ALA A 40 4.84 2.93 3.99
N TRP A 41 4.73 4.26 3.97
CA TRP A 41 4.66 5.08 5.18
C TRP A 41 3.41 4.81 6.05
N PRO A 42 2.16 4.92 5.55
CA PRO A 42 0.98 4.58 6.34
C PRO A 42 0.97 3.12 6.78
N MET A 43 1.56 2.23 5.98
CA MET A 43 1.68 0.82 6.35
C MET A 43 2.65 0.62 7.52
N TYR A 44 3.76 1.35 7.53
CA TYR A 44 4.73 1.37 8.64
C TYR A 44 4.13 1.94 9.92
N GLU A 45 3.37 3.03 9.82
CA GLU A 45 2.67 3.63 10.96
C GLU A 45 1.64 2.65 11.55
N MET A 46 0.84 2.02 10.69
CA MET A 46 -0.10 0.98 11.12
C MET A 46 0.62 -0.21 11.74
N TYR A 47 1.72 -0.67 11.14
CA TYR A 47 2.55 -1.74 11.71
C TYR A 47 3.01 -1.38 13.12
N ARG A 48 3.57 -0.18 13.34
CA ARG A 48 4.01 0.26 14.67
C ARG A 48 2.87 0.19 15.69
N LEU A 49 1.69 0.66 15.32
CA LEU A 49 0.51 0.68 16.20
C LEU A 49 -0.03 -0.72 16.49
N THR A 50 -0.06 -1.62 15.49
CA THR A 50 -0.63 -2.95 15.65
C THR A 50 0.37 -3.98 16.18
N TRP A 51 1.67 -3.75 16.01
CA TRP A 51 2.72 -4.69 16.38
C TRP A 51 2.83 -4.89 17.89
N GLU A 52 2.80 -3.83 18.69
CA GLU A 52 2.90 -3.94 20.16
C GLU A 52 1.73 -4.76 20.75
N LYS A 53 0.52 -4.51 20.24
CA LYS A 53 -0.67 -5.26 20.63
C LYS A 53 -0.62 -6.72 20.13
N PHE A 54 -0.09 -6.94 18.93
CA PHE A 54 0.10 -8.29 18.42
C PHE A 54 1.14 -9.08 19.22
N ASP A 55 2.28 -8.46 19.54
CA ASP A 55 3.37 -9.09 20.25
C ASP A 55 3.00 -9.43 21.70
N SER A 56 2.28 -8.53 22.39
CA SER A 56 1.75 -8.81 23.73
C SER A 56 0.72 -9.94 23.77
N MET A 57 -0.09 -10.13 22.72
CA MET A 57 -0.98 -11.29 22.60
C MET A 57 -0.23 -12.57 22.23
N ARG A 58 0.82 -12.45 21.40
CA ARG A 58 1.67 -13.57 20.96
C ARG A 58 2.52 -14.12 22.10
N SER A 59 3.12 -13.25 22.91
CA SER A 59 4.02 -13.63 24.01
C SER A 59 3.31 -14.40 25.13
N ARG A 60 2.00 -14.17 25.30
CA ARG A 60 1.15 -14.90 26.25
C ARG A 60 0.81 -16.33 25.82
N ARG A 61 1.07 -16.72 24.56
CA ARG A 61 0.80 -18.09 24.08
C ARG A 61 2.01 -18.99 24.25
N THR A 62 1.81 -20.13 24.91
CA THR A 62 2.80 -21.20 25.07
C THR A 62 2.89 -22.04 23.80
N GLY A 63 4.09 -22.15 23.21
CA GLY A 63 4.36 -23.05 22.08
C GLY A 63 4.94 -22.37 20.83
N SER A 64 6.17 -22.72 20.48
CA SER A 64 6.94 -22.13 19.37
C SER A 64 6.27 -22.28 17.99
N VAL A 65 5.53 -23.38 17.77
CA VAL A 65 4.83 -23.65 16.51
C VAL A 65 3.61 -22.74 16.34
N SER A 66 2.84 -22.51 17.41
CA SER A 66 1.68 -21.61 17.38
C SER A 66 2.12 -20.16 17.17
N GLN A 67 3.22 -19.75 17.79
CA GLN A 67 3.78 -18.39 17.63
C GLN A 67 4.27 -18.13 16.20
N LYS A 68 4.91 -19.11 15.55
CA LYS A 68 5.34 -19.01 14.14
C LYS A 68 4.14 -18.90 13.19
N LYS A 69 3.09 -19.71 13.38
CA LYS A 69 1.87 -19.66 12.55
C LYS A 69 1.15 -18.30 12.66
N GLU A 70 0.99 -17.78 13.88
CA GLU A 70 0.36 -16.47 14.10
C GLU A 70 1.17 -15.33 13.49
N THR A 71 2.51 -15.35 13.65
CA THR A 71 3.39 -14.34 13.07
C THR A 71 3.26 -14.32 11.55
N ARG A 72 3.26 -15.50 10.90
CA ARG A 72 3.03 -15.61 9.46
C ARG A 72 1.65 -15.10 9.05
N GLY A 73 0.61 -15.42 9.83
CA GLY A 73 -0.75 -14.95 9.59
C GLY A 73 -0.87 -13.42 9.66
N TYR A 74 -0.22 -12.79 10.62
CA TYR A 74 -0.14 -11.33 10.75
C TYR A 74 0.50 -10.70 9.51
N TRP A 75 1.70 -11.17 9.11
CA TRP A 75 2.40 -10.65 7.94
C TRP A 75 1.61 -10.85 6.64
N ILE A 76 0.91 -11.98 6.47
CA ILE A 76 0.06 -12.20 5.29
C ILE A 76 -1.09 -11.19 5.25
N ARG A 77 -1.75 -10.91 6.39
CA ARG A 77 -2.86 -9.94 6.44
C ARG A 77 -2.39 -8.52 6.14
N ILE A 78 -1.29 -8.12 6.77
CA ILE A 78 -0.62 -6.82 6.58
C ILE A 78 -0.17 -6.68 5.12
N GLY A 79 0.54 -7.67 4.58
CA GLY A 79 1.00 -7.67 3.19
C GLY A 79 -0.14 -7.63 2.18
N ARG A 80 -1.23 -8.38 2.42
CA ARG A 80 -2.42 -8.36 1.55
C ARG A 80 -3.11 -6.99 1.56
N LEU A 81 -3.25 -6.38 2.74
CA LEU A 81 -3.84 -5.05 2.86
C LEU A 81 -2.97 -3.99 2.17
N TYR A 82 -1.65 -4.08 2.33
CA TYR A 82 -0.69 -3.22 1.64
C TYR A 82 -0.81 -3.36 0.11
N LEU A 83 -0.79 -4.59 -0.41
CA LEU A 83 -0.91 -4.85 -1.84
C LEU A 83 -2.22 -4.31 -2.40
N PHE A 84 -3.34 -4.57 -1.72
CA PHE A 84 -4.66 -4.12 -2.16
C PHE A 84 -4.73 -2.58 -2.22
N ARG A 85 -4.24 -1.89 -1.19
CA ARG A 85 -4.19 -0.42 -1.19
C ARG A 85 -3.30 0.09 -2.31
N SER A 86 -2.08 -0.44 -2.47
CA SER A 86 -1.16 -0.03 -3.53
C SER A 86 -1.77 -0.23 -4.92
N CYS A 87 -2.49 -1.34 -5.17
CA CYS A 87 -3.21 -1.55 -6.43
C CYS A 87 -4.35 -0.55 -6.63
N ALA A 88 -5.19 -0.32 -5.62
CA ALA A 88 -6.33 0.60 -5.72
C ALA A 88 -5.87 2.03 -6.04
N TYR A 89 -4.82 2.48 -5.38
CA TYR A 89 -4.25 3.80 -5.62
C TYR A 89 -3.42 3.88 -6.92
N ALA A 90 -2.79 2.79 -7.36
CA ALA A 90 -2.15 2.74 -8.68
C ALA A 90 -3.17 2.88 -9.81
N LEU A 91 -4.34 2.23 -9.69
CA LEU A 91 -5.45 2.42 -10.62
C LEU A 91 -5.95 3.87 -10.62
N LEU A 92 -6.06 4.50 -9.44
CA LEU A 92 -6.41 5.93 -9.36
C LEU A 92 -5.37 6.82 -10.05
N THR A 93 -4.08 6.60 -9.78
CA THR A 93 -2.97 7.33 -10.42
C THR A 93 -2.97 7.17 -11.94
N LEU A 94 -3.19 5.94 -12.43
CA LEU A 94 -3.30 5.64 -13.86
C LEU A 94 -4.53 6.32 -14.48
N PHE A 95 -5.67 6.31 -13.77
CA PHE A 95 -6.89 6.97 -14.23
C PHE A 95 -6.70 8.48 -14.37
N VAL A 96 -6.08 9.13 -13.39
CA VAL A 96 -5.75 10.57 -13.46
C VAL A 96 -4.77 10.86 -14.60
N ALA A 97 -3.72 10.05 -14.74
CA ALA A 97 -2.76 10.18 -15.83
C ALA A 97 -3.39 9.96 -17.22
N TRP A 98 -4.46 9.18 -17.30
CA TRP A 98 -5.21 8.95 -18.53
C TRP A 98 -6.13 10.14 -18.85
N LEU A 99 -6.84 10.68 -17.86
CA LEU A 99 -7.65 11.90 -18.02
C LEU A 99 -6.81 13.07 -18.54
N MET A 100 -5.59 13.25 -18.02
CA MET A 100 -4.64 14.27 -18.47
C MET A 100 -4.17 14.12 -19.93
N ARG A 101 -4.39 12.95 -20.56
CA ARG A 101 -4.07 12.70 -21.97
C ARG A 101 -5.27 12.76 -22.90
N GLY A 102 -6.47 12.57 -22.36
CA GLY A 102 -7.73 12.67 -23.10
C GLY A 102 -8.37 14.06 -23.05
N ALA A 103 -7.89 14.94 -22.18
CA ALA A 103 -8.14 16.38 -22.19
C ALA A 103 -7.06 17.10 -23.01
#